data_AF-A0A922YQF4-F1
#
_entry.id   AF-A0A922YQF4-F1
#
_cell.length_a   1.000
_cell.length_b   1.000
_cell.length_c   1.000
_cell.angle_alpha   90.00
_cell.angle_beta   90.00
_cell.angle_gamma   90.00
#
_symmetry.space_group_name_H-M   'P 1'
#
loop_
_entity.id
_entity.type
_entity.pdbx_description
1 polymer ?
#
loop_
_entity_poly.entity_id
_entity_poly.type
_entity_poly.pdbx_seq_one_letter_code
_entity_poly.pdbx_strand_id
1 'polypeptide(L)' 'MLKGIDPLLTPDLLKLLAEMGHDDALVMADANFTAVSL' A
#
# COMPACT_ATOMS: atom_id res chain seq x y z
N MET A 1 17.23 0.97 -0.07
CA MET A 1 16.63 0.78 1.27
C MET A 1 16.81 2.07 2.07
N LEU A 2 15.75 2.53 2.74
CA LEU A 2 15.76 3.75 3.54
C LEU A 2 15.97 3.41 5.02
N LYS A 3 16.62 4.29 5.78
CA LYS A 3 16.82 4.08 7.22
C LYS A 3 15.49 4.27 7.95
N GLY A 4 15.10 3.30 8.77
CA GLY A 4 13.88 3.36 9.59
C GLY A 4 12.58 3.05 8.85
N ILE A 5 12.65 2.60 7.58
CA ILE A 5 11.48 2.19 6.80
C ILE A 5 11.66 0.71 6.43
N ASP A 6 10.60 -0.07 6.63
CA ASP A 6 10.60 -1.49 6.29
C ASP A 6 10.83 -1.67 4.78
N PRO A 7 11.80 -2.50 4.36
CA PRO A 7 12.10 -2.71 2.95
C PRO A 7 11.00 -3.43 2.16
N LEU A 8 10.02 -4.05 2.81
CA LEU A 8 8.85 -4.64 2.14
C LEU A 8 7.89 -3.58 1.62
N LEU A 9 7.99 -2.34 2.11
CA LEU A 9 7.26 -1.21 1.54
C LEU A 9 7.91 -0.81 0.22
N THR A 10 7.31 -1.27 -0.88
CA THR A 10 7.72 -0.89 -2.23
C THR A 10 7.58 0.62 -2.43
N PRO A 11 8.34 1.24 -3.35
CA PRO A 11 8.27 2.68 -3.59
C PRO A 11 6.84 3.18 -3.86
N ASP A 12 6.06 2.43 -4.65
CA ASP A 12 4.68 2.80 -4.98
C ASP A 12 3.74 2.69 -3.78
N LEU A 13 3.88 1.65 -2.95
CA LEU A 13 3.10 1.51 -1.71
C LEU A 13 3.44 2.61 -0.71
N LEU A 14 4.72 2.95 -0.55
CA LEU A 14 5.15 4.02 0.34
C LEU A 14 4.61 5.38 -0.12
N LYS A 15 4.63 5.64 -1.43
CA LYS A 15 4.04 6.86 -2.00
C LYS A 15 2.54 6.91 -1.74
N LEU A 16 1.82 5.83 -2.02
CA LEU A 16 0.38 5.73 -1.78
C LEU A 16 0.04 6.03 -0.31
N LEU A 17 0.73 5.38 0.64
CA LEU A 17 0.54 5.61 2.08
C LEU A 17 0.83 7.06 2.50
N ALA A 18 1.78 7.73 1.86
CA ALA A 18 2.12 9.12 2.16
C ALA A 18 1.08 10.12 1.59
N GLU A 19 0.34 9.74 0.55
CA GLU A 19 -0.71 10.54 -0.08
C GLU A 19 -2.09 10.34 0.58
N MET A 20 -2.27 9.26 1.36
CA MET A 20 -3.52 8.95 2.07
C MET A 20 -3.89 10.02 3.11
N GLY A 21 -5.16 10.45 3.08
CA GLY A 21 -5.79 11.30 4.08
C GLY A 21 -6.31 10.54 5.31
N HIS A 22 -6.99 11.24 6.22
CA HIS A 22 -7.46 10.66 7.49
C HIS A 22 -8.46 9.51 7.31
N ASP A 23 -9.35 9.61 6.32
CA ASP A 23 -10.45 8.68 6.10
C ASP A 23 -10.22 7.73 4.90
N ASP A 24 -9.02 7.77 4.31
CA ASP A 24 -8.69 6.86 3.21
C ASP A 24 -8.47 5.44 3.73
N ALA A 25 -8.95 4.47 2.95
CA ALA A 25 -8.85 3.06 3.28
C ALA A 25 -8.00 2.30 2.24
N LEU A 26 -7.22 1.35 2.74
CA LEU A 26 -6.43 0.43 1.94
C LEU A 26 -6.86 -1.01 2.23
N VAL A 27 -7.00 -1.82 1.18
CA VAL A 27 -7.32 -3.25 1.32
C VAL A 27 -6.05 -4.07 1.17
N MET A 28 -5.69 -4.82 2.20
CA MET A 28 -4.74 -5.92 2.06
C MET A 28 -5.49 -7.15 1.55
N ALA A 29 -5.29 -7.43 0.27
CA ALA A 29 -5.97 -8.50 -0.44
C ALA A 29 -5.08 -9.75 -0.55
N ASP A 30 -5.70 -10.93 -0.51
CA ASP A 30 -5.02 -12.18 -0.82
C ASP A 30 -4.96 -12.44 -2.35
N ALA A 31 -4.39 -13.58 -2.73
CA ALA A 31 -4.26 -13.97 -4.12
C ALA A 31 -5.58 -14.33 -4.83
N ASN A 32 -6.68 -14.54 -4.10
CA ASN A 32 -7.99 -14.90 -4.66
C ASN A 32 -8.91 -13.69 -4.84
N PHE A 33 -8.57 -12.54 -4.28
CA PHE A 33 -9.36 -11.32 -4.38
C PHE A 33 -9.23 -10.67 -5.77
N THR A 34 -10.35 -10.24 -6.34
CA THR A 34 -10.43 -9.70 -7.72
C THR A 34 -10.11 -8.20 -7.81
N ALA A 35 -8.93 -7.78 -7.34
CA ALA A 35 -8.54 -6.38 -7.21
C ALA A 35 -8.57 -5.56 -8.51
N VAL A 36 -8.36 -6.20 -9.68
CA VAL A 36 -8.24 -5.52 -10.98
C VAL A 36 -9.59 -5.31 -11.67
N SER A 37 -10.64 -6.03 -11.25
CA SER A 37 -11.96 -6.02 -11.90
C SER A 37 -13.09 -5.52 -11.00
N LEU A 38 -12.76 -5.06 -9.79
CA LEU A 38 -13.66 -4.38 -8.87
C LEU A 38 -13.77 -2.89 -9.20
#